data_AF-A0A319DVT6-F1
#
_entry.id   AF-A0A319DVT6-F1
#
_cell.length_a   1.000
_cell.length_b   1.000
_cell.length_c   1.000
_cell.angle_alpha   90.00
_cell.angle_beta   90.00
_cell.angle_gamma   90.00
#
_symmetry.space_group_name_H-M   'P 1'
#
loop_
_entity.id
_entity.type
_entity.pdbx_description
1 polymer ?
#
loop_
_entity_poly.entity_id
_entity_poly.type
_entity_poly.pdbx_seq_one_letter_code
_entity_poly.pdbx_strand_id
1 'polypeptide(L)'
;MSITHLVLFQFKADVSTNVISDVSLENPVQYAHHHHFELTRSFSNQACTRMLALKDNCVHPTSQKPYIQAASGGQDNSPEGIQNGITHAFVVHFATAEDRDYYVKQDPAHQAFIKSLDGIIEKAQVIDFTDRVY
;
A
#
# COMPACT_ATOMS: atom_id res chain seq x y z
N MET A 1 18.52 15.99 -5.33
CA MET A 1 19.03 14.88 -4.50
C MET A 1 18.01 13.76 -4.56
N SER A 2 18.45 12.50 -4.52
CA SER A 2 17.50 11.38 -4.47
C SER A 2 16.71 11.41 -3.16
N ILE A 3 15.46 10.98 -3.25
CA ILE A 3 14.54 10.91 -2.11
C ILE A 3 14.12 9.46 -1.93
N THR A 4 14.21 8.99 -0.69
CA THR A 4 13.62 7.73 -0.25
C THR A 4 12.29 8.04 0.41
N HIS A 5 11.23 7.45 -0.13
CA HIS A 5 9.86 7.55 0.36
C HIS A 5 9.47 6.23 1.05
N LEU A 6 9.42 6.25 2.38
CA LEU A 6 9.02 5.12 3.21
C LEU A 6 7.54 5.26 3.56
N VAL A 7 6.77 4.20 3.30
CA VAL A 7 5.35 4.11 3.62
C VAL A 7 5.11 2.89 4.51
N LEU A 8 4.46 3.12 5.64
CA LEU A 8 4.13 2.12 6.63
C LEU A 8 2.61 1.98 6.70
N PHE A 9 2.10 0.76 6.62
CA PHE A 9 0.67 0.47 6.68
C PHE A 9 0.33 -0.47 7.84
N GLN A 10 -0.83 -0.20 8.44
CA GLN A 10 -1.62 -1.15 9.20
C GLN A 10 -2.95 -1.32 8.48
N PHE A 11 -3.26 -2.54 8.06
CA PHE A 11 -4.58 -2.89 7.51
C PHE A 11 -5.59 -3.12 8.65
N LYS A 12 -6.86 -2.86 8.38
CA LYS A 12 -7.96 -3.20 9.29
C LYS A 12 -8.08 -4.71 9.43
N ALA A 13 -8.38 -5.17 10.64
CA ALA A 13 -8.66 -6.58 10.90
C ALA A 13 -9.96 -7.05 10.23
N ASP A 14 -10.91 -6.13 10.03
CA ASP A 14 -12.24 -6.40 9.51
C ASP A 14 -12.55 -5.54 8.28
N VAL A 15 -12.32 -6.06 7.08
CA VAL A 15 -12.97 -5.51 5.88
C VAL A 15 -14.37 -6.11 5.86
N SER A 16 -15.37 -5.39 6.39
CA SER A 16 -16.76 -5.87 6.37
C SER A 16 -17.18 -6.20 4.95
N THR A 17 -17.74 -7.39 4.75
CA THR A 17 -18.15 -8.04 3.50
C THR A 17 -19.25 -7.33 2.69
N ASN A 18 -19.51 -6.03 2.91
CA ASN A 18 -20.58 -5.26 2.26
C ASN A 18 -20.39 -5.02 0.75
N VAL A 19 -19.42 -5.69 0.09
CA VAL A 19 -19.21 -5.63 -1.36
C VAL A 19 -19.63 -6.93 -2.08
N ILE A 20 -20.07 -7.98 -1.37
CA ILE A 20 -20.49 -9.24 -2.03
C ILE A 20 -21.99 -9.45 -1.84
N SER A 21 -22.79 -8.81 -2.69
CA SER A 21 -24.09 -9.37 -3.07
C SER A 21 -23.84 -10.51 -4.07
N ASP A 22 -24.51 -11.64 -3.86
CA ASP A 22 -24.62 -12.83 -4.74
C ASP A 22 -23.72 -14.04 -4.48
N VAL A 23 -23.60 -14.49 -3.23
CA VAL A 23 -23.43 -15.94 -2.98
C VAL A 23 -24.36 -16.41 -1.88
N SER A 24 -25.50 -16.98 -2.27
CA SER A 24 -26.38 -17.76 -1.41
C SER A 24 -25.67 -19.04 -0.98
N LEU A 25 -25.24 -19.14 0.28
CA LEU A 25 -24.84 -20.41 0.88
C LEU A 25 -25.41 -20.56 2.29
N GLU A 26 -26.01 -21.73 2.49
CA GLU A 26 -26.63 -22.21 3.71
C GLU A 26 -25.56 -22.49 4.80
N ASN A 27 -25.90 -22.23 6.07
CA ASN A 27 -25.13 -22.39 7.33
C ASN A 27 -24.09 -21.29 7.73
N PRO A 28 -24.51 -20.28 8.52
CA PRO A 28 -23.76 -19.02 8.70
C PRO A 28 -22.72 -18.96 9.85
N VAL A 29 -22.66 -19.90 10.81
CA VAL A 29 -21.96 -19.62 12.09
C VAL A 29 -20.50 -20.09 12.14
N GLN A 30 -20.14 -21.19 11.46
CA GLN A 30 -18.78 -21.77 11.56
C GLN A 30 -17.85 -21.38 10.39
N TYR A 31 -18.41 -21.02 9.24
CA TYR A 31 -17.65 -20.63 8.04
C TYR A 31 -17.29 -19.14 7.99
N ALA A 32 -17.99 -18.29 8.76
CA ALA A 32 -17.79 -16.84 8.71
C ALA A 32 -16.38 -16.41 9.13
N HIS A 33 -15.78 -17.03 10.15
CA HIS A 33 -14.46 -16.62 10.65
C HIS A 33 -13.30 -17.01 9.71
N HIS A 34 -13.32 -18.21 9.12
CA HIS A 34 -12.26 -18.64 8.20
C HIS A 34 -12.34 -17.92 6.85
N HIS A 35 -13.55 -17.76 6.29
CA HIS A 35 -13.73 -17.02 5.04
C HIS A 35 -13.38 -15.53 5.19
N HIS A 36 -13.74 -14.90 6.31
CA HIS A 36 -13.41 -13.49 6.57
C HIS A 36 -11.90 -13.27 6.68
N PHE A 37 -11.18 -14.17 7.35
CA PHE A 37 -9.72 -14.10 7.46
C PHE A 37 -9.02 -14.26 6.11
N GLU A 38 -9.48 -15.18 5.26
CA GLU A 38 -8.92 -15.39 3.91
C GLU A 38 -9.21 -14.21 2.97
N LEU A 39 -10.39 -13.60 3.06
CA LEU A 39 -10.77 -12.43 2.26
C LEU A 39 -9.94 -11.20 2.63
N THR A 40 -9.81 -10.88 3.92
CA THR A 40 -8.96 -9.77 4.39
C THR A 40 -7.51 -9.95 3.94
N ARG A 41 -6.99 -11.19 4.00
CA ARG A 41 -5.64 -11.51 3.50
C ARG A 41 -5.52 -11.29 1.98
N SER A 42 -6.55 -11.60 1.22
CA SER A 42 -6.60 -11.34 -0.23
C SER A 42 -6.53 -9.85 -0.57
N PHE A 43 -7.28 -9.00 0.14
CA PHE A 43 -7.27 -7.55 -0.10
C PHE A 43 -5.93 -6.90 0.23
N SER A 44 -5.33 -7.22 1.38
CA SER A 44 -4.00 -6.70 1.74
C SER A 44 -2.95 -7.10 0.72
N ASN A 45 -2.95 -8.37 0.27
CA ASN A 45 -2.04 -8.82 -0.78
C ASN A 45 -2.22 -8.07 -2.10
N GLN A 46 -3.46 -7.81 -2.52
CA GLN A 46 -3.74 -7.03 -3.72
C GLN A 46 -3.27 -5.58 -3.59
N ALA A 47 -3.47 -4.96 -2.43
CA ALA A 47 -2.96 -3.62 -2.14
C ALA A 47 -1.42 -3.59 -2.19
N CYS A 48 -0.74 -4.57 -1.60
CA CYS A 48 0.72 -4.71 -1.65
C CYS A 48 1.23 -4.86 -3.09
N THR A 49 0.61 -5.72 -3.90
CA THR A 49 0.98 -5.91 -5.31
C THR A 49 0.81 -4.61 -6.09
N ARG A 50 -0.28 -3.88 -5.87
CA ARG A 50 -0.56 -2.61 -6.56
C ARG A 50 0.39 -1.49 -6.14
N MET A 51 0.79 -1.44 -4.86
CA MET A 51 1.82 -0.53 -4.35
C MET A 51 3.14 -0.73 -5.10
N LEU A 52 3.60 -1.97 -5.23
CA LEU A 52 4.86 -2.27 -5.94
C LEU A 52 4.75 -1.99 -7.46
N ALA A 53 3.58 -2.24 -8.05
CA ALA A 53 3.33 -1.95 -9.46
C ALA A 53 3.34 -0.45 -9.80
N LEU A 54 3.26 0.45 -8.81
CA LEU A 54 3.36 1.89 -9.05
C LEU A 54 4.68 2.27 -9.71
N LYS A 55 5.76 1.53 -9.44
CA LYS A 55 7.05 1.76 -10.08
C LYS A 55 6.94 1.81 -11.60
N ASP A 56 6.14 0.92 -12.19
CA ASP A 56 6.01 0.78 -13.64
C ASP A 56 4.79 1.56 -14.17
N ASN A 57 3.77 1.76 -13.35
CA ASN A 57 2.51 2.44 -13.74
C ASN A 57 2.54 3.97 -13.58
N CYS A 58 3.40 4.51 -12.70
CA CYS A 58 3.57 5.95 -12.54
C CYS A 58 4.46 6.48 -13.67
N VAL A 59 3.84 7.11 -14.66
CA VAL A 59 4.50 7.59 -15.88
C VAL A 59 4.54 9.12 -15.86
N HIS A 60 5.72 9.69 -16.06
CA HIS A 60 5.89 11.14 -16.05
C HIS A 60 5.24 11.75 -17.31
N PRO A 61 4.43 12.82 -17.18
CA PRO A 61 3.56 13.30 -18.26
C PRO A 61 4.34 13.84 -19.46
N THR A 62 5.52 14.43 -19.25
CA THR A 62 6.35 14.96 -20.33
C THR A 62 7.22 13.89 -21.00
N SER A 63 7.87 13.03 -20.23
CA SER A 63 8.83 12.05 -20.78
C SER A 63 8.16 10.77 -21.26
N GLN A 64 6.91 10.51 -20.85
CA GLN A 64 6.15 9.29 -21.13
C GLN A 64 6.90 8.01 -20.70
N LYS A 65 7.69 8.11 -19.62
CA LYS A 65 8.45 7.00 -19.05
C LYS A 65 8.20 6.88 -17.54
N PRO A 66 8.33 5.67 -16.98
CA PRO A 66 8.37 5.50 -15.53
C PRO A 66 9.49 6.32 -14.91
N TYR A 67 9.19 6.99 -13.79
CA TYR A 67 10.14 7.89 -13.11
C TYR A 67 10.48 7.45 -11.68
N ILE A 68 9.76 6.46 -11.14
CA ILE A 68 10.15 5.77 -9.91
C ILE A 68 11.34 4.86 -10.23
N GLN A 69 12.45 5.04 -9.51
CA GLN A 69 13.68 4.29 -9.78
C GLN A 69 13.59 2.85 -9.25
N ALA A 70 13.05 2.69 -8.05
CA ALA A 70 12.88 1.40 -7.40
C ALA A 70 11.69 1.44 -6.43
N ALA A 71 11.04 0.29 -6.26
CA ALA A 71 10.03 0.07 -5.23
C ALA A 71 10.23 -1.33 -4.63
N SER A 72 10.18 -1.43 -3.31
CA SER A 72 10.27 -2.69 -2.57
C SER A 72 9.40 -2.61 -1.31
N GLY A 73 9.05 -3.75 -0.72
CA GLY A 73 8.25 -3.77 0.50
C GLY A 73 7.62 -5.12 0.77
N GLY A 74 6.93 -5.23 1.91
CA GLY A 74 6.31 -6.46 2.35
C GLY A 74 5.77 -6.39 3.78
N GLN A 75 5.37 -7.55 4.28
CA GLN A 75 4.91 -7.73 5.66
C GLN A 75 6.09 -7.67 6.63
N ASP A 76 5.87 -7.05 7.79
CA ASP A 76 6.81 -7.05 8.89
C ASP A 76 7.09 -8.48 9.38
N ASN A 77 8.35 -8.73 9.69
CA ASN A 77 8.85 -9.97 10.25
C ASN A 77 9.82 -9.72 11.42
N SER A 78 9.86 -8.50 11.96
CA SER A 78 10.75 -8.18 13.06
C SER A 78 10.26 -8.83 14.36
N PRO A 79 11.15 -9.49 15.12
CA PRO A 79 10.81 -10.08 16.42
C PRO A 79 10.76 -9.05 17.56
N GLU A 80 11.06 -7.78 17.30
CA GLU A 80 11.30 -6.78 18.36
C GLU A 80 10.02 -6.26 19.03
N GLY A 81 8.85 -6.42 18.40
CA GLY A 81 7.56 -6.09 19.00
C GLY A 81 7.27 -4.59 19.18
N ILE A 82 8.05 -3.71 18.54
CA ILE A 82 7.95 -2.24 18.65
C ILE A 82 7.26 -1.57 17.45
N GLN A 83 6.54 -2.33 16.63
CA GLN A 83 5.92 -1.87 15.39
C GLN A 83 4.75 -0.90 15.60
N ASN A 84 4.19 -0.83 16.82
CA ASN A 84 3.08 0.06 17.18
C ASN A 84 1.89 -0.02 16.21
N GLY A 85 1.52 -1.26 15.87
CA GLY A 85 0.39 -1.61 15.00
C GLY A 85 0.73 -1.69 13.51
N ILE A 86 1.86 -1.14 13.04
CA ILE A 86 2.28 -1.26 11.64
C ILE A 86 2.55 -2.72 11.31
N THR A 87 2.06 -3.18 10.15
CA THR A 87 2.21 -4.57 9.70
C THR A 87 2.94 -4.70 8.36
N HIS A 88 3.05 -3.62 7.59
CA HIS A 88 3.71 -3.62 6.29
C HIS A 88 4.54 -2.36 6.11
N ALA A 89 5.64 -2.47 5.35
CA ALA A 89 6.51 -1.37 4.99
C ALA A 89 6.84 -1.42 3.49
N PHE A 90 6.91 -0.26 2.86
CA PHE A 90 7.28 -0.08 1.46
C PHE A 90 8.26 1.07 1.31
N VAL A 91 9.26 0.89 0.46
CA VAL A 91 10.26 1.89 0.14
C VAL A 91 10.17 2.18 -1.35
N VAL A 92 10.05 3.47 -1.69
CA VAL A 92 10.01 3.96 -3.08
C VAL A 92 11.15 4.97 -3.26
N HIS A 93 11.93 4.81 -4.32
CA HIS A 93 13.07 5.69 -4.60
C HIS A 93 12.78 6.61 -5.78
N PHE A 94 13.01 7.90 -5.58
CA PHE A 94 12.90 8.93 -6.60
C PHE A 94 14.27 9.57 -6.87
N ALA A 95 14.52 9.93 -8.13
CA ALA A 95 15.74 10.61 -8.53
C ALA A 95 15.82 12.04 -7.96
N THR A 96 14.66 12.69 -7.83
CA THR A 96 14.53 14.10 -7.49
C THR A 96 13.36 14.34 -6.53
N ALA A 97 13.34 15.50 -5.87
CA ALA A 97 12.22 15.89 -5.01
C ALA A 97 10.99 16.24 -5.85
N GLU A 98 11.19 16.78 -7.05
CA GLU A 98 10.15 17.13 -8.01
C GLU A 98 9.38 15.90 -8.48
N ASP A 99 10.08 14.79 -8.76
CA ASP A 99 9.47 13.50 -9.08
C ASP A 99 8.59 13.00 -7.92
N ARG A 100 9.11 13.02 -6.68
CA ARG A 100 8.36 12.63 -5.47
C ARG A 100 7.14 13.53 -5.28
N ASP A 101 7.29 14.83 -5.47
CA ASP A 101 6.21 15.81 -5.32
C ASP A 101 5.11 15.60 -6.36
N TYR A 102 5.47 15.33 -7.61
CA TYR A 102 4.52 14.98 -8.66
C TYR A 102 3.78 13.68 -8.33
N TYR A 103 4.50 12.63 -7.92
CA TYR A 103 3.94 11.37 -7.46
C TYR A 103 2.85 11.59 -6.40
N VAL A 104 3.17 12.33 -5.34
CA VAL A 104 2.23 12.56 -4.24
C VAL A 104 1.04 13.43 -4.67
N LYS A 105 1.26 14.49 -5.44
CA LYS A 105 0.25 15.55 -5.65
C LYS A 105 -0.59 15.38 -6.91
N GLN A 106 -0.05 14.75 -7.95
CA GLN A 106 -0.60 14.88 -9.32
C GLN A 106 -0.71 13.56 -10.07
N ASP A 107 0.12 12.57 -9.75
CA ASP A 107 0.15 11.32 -10.52
C ASP A 107 -1.19 10.56 -10.43
N PRO A 108 -1.92 10.36 -11.54
CA PRO A 108 -3.24 9.74 -11.52
C PRO A 108 -3.20 8.26 -11.11
N ALA A 109 -2.12 7.54 -11.39
CA ALA A 109 -1.99 6.14 -10.99
C ALA A 109 -1.81 6.03 -9.47
N HIS A 110 -0.99 6.91 -8.88
CA HIS A 110 -0.84 6.99 -7.44
C HIS A 110 -2.14 7.44 -6.74
N GLN A 111 -2.85 8.44 -7.29
CA GLN A 111 -4.15 8.88 -6.74
C GLN A 111 -5.21 7.76 -6.79
N ALA A 112 -5.25 6.99 -7.86
CA ALA A 112 -6.14 5.82 -7.97
C ALA A 112 -5.76 4.73 -6.94
N PHE A 113 -4.47 4.55 -6.68
CA PHE A 113 -4.00 3.66 -5.62
C PHE A 113 -4.46 4.14 -4.23
N ILE A 114 -4.23 5.40 -3.86
CA ILE A 114 -4.68 5.94 -2.55
C ILE A 114 -6.19 5.72 -2.37
N LYS A 115 -7.00 6.04 -3.39
CA LYS A 115 -8.45 5.87 -3.32
C LYS A 115 -8.87 4.42 -3.05
N SER A 116 -8.15 3.46 -3.60
CA SER A 116 -8.46 2.05 -3.40
C SER A 116 -8.06 1.50 -2.02
N LEU A 117 -7.29 2.28 -1.25
CA LEU A 117 -6.96 1.95 0.13
C LEU A 117 -8.05 2.41 1.11
N ASP A 118 -9.04 3.17 0.63
CA ASP A 118 -10.16 3.61 1.45
C ASP A 118 -10.94 2.41 2.01
N GLY A 119 -11.29 2.48 3.28
CA GLY A 119 -11.96 1.39 3.99
C GLY A 119 -11.08 0.20 4.40
N ILE A 120 -9.84 0.06 3.92
CA ILE A 120 -8.96 -1.09 4.27
C ILE A 120 -7.76 -0.74 5.16
N ILE A 121 -7.33 0.53 5.18
CA ILE A 121 -6.21 0.99 6.03
C ILE A 121 -6.75 1.49 7.37
N GLU A 122 -6.16 0.98 8.45
CA GLU A 122 -6.38 1.46 9.84
C GLU A 122 -5.42 2.61 10.16
N LYS A 123 -4.15 2.47 9.77
CA LYS A 123 -3.11 3.45 10.03
C LYS A 123 -2.12 3.51 8.87
N ALA A 124 -1.73 4.72 8.49
CA ALA A 124 -0.65 4.97 7.55
C ALA A 124 0.35 5.95 8.16
N GLN A 125 1.64 5.72 7.92
CA GLN A 125 2.71 6.66 8.25
C GLN A 125 3.67 6.76 7.07
N VAL A 126 4.07 7.98 6.73
CA VAL A 126 4.93 8.27 5.58
C VAL A 126 6.12 9.08 6.06
N ILE A 127 7.32 8.71 5.62
CA ILE A 127 8.57 9.39 5.93
C ILE A 127 9.36 9.54 4.64
N ASP A 128 9.74 10.77 4.33
CA ASP A 128 10.63 11.09 3.22
C ASP A 128 11.98 11.56 3.75
N PHE A 129 13.07 11.01 3.21
CA PHE A 129 14.40 11.40 3.62
C PHE A 129 15.41 11.31 2.47
N THR A 130 16.51 12.03 2.63
CA THR A 130 17.71 11.88 1.80
C THR A 130 18.73 11.05 2.56
N ASP A 131 19.31 10.06 1.90
CA ASP A 131 20.32 9.19 2.50
C ASP A 131 21.48 10.00 3.08
N ARG A 132 21.88 9.67 4.31
CA ARG A 132 22.98 10.30 5.07
C ARG A 132 22.82 11.79 5.41
N VAL A 133 21.58 12.29 5.54
CA VAL A 133 21.26 13.62 6.07
C VAL A 133 20.60 13.48 7.46
N TYR A 134 21.08 14.24 8.46
CA TYR A 134 20.69 14.12 9.88
C TYR A 134 20.16 15.44 10.44
#